data_AF-A0ABD0R3Y0-F1
#
_entry.id   AF-A0ABD0R3Y0-F1
#
_cell.length_a   1.000
_cell.length_b   1.000
_cell.length_c   1.000
_cell.angle_alpha   90.00
_cell.angle_beta   90.00
_cell.angle_gamma   90.00
#
_symmetry.space_group_name_H-M   'P 1'
#
loop_
_entity.id
_entity.type
_entity.pdbx_description
1 polymer ?
#
loop_
_entity_poly.entity_id
_entity_poly.type
_entity_poly.pdbx_seq_one_letter_code
_entity_poly.pdbx_strand_id
1 'polypeptide(L)' 'EDSVTFTIVQAPRHGTIERTSNGQHYRQTSTFTMDDIYQNRISYNHDGSNSLKDRFTFTVGDGTNMFFIIEE' A
#
# COMPACT_ATOMS: atom_id res chain seq x y z
N GLU A 1 17.74 -12.08 -1.97
CA GLU A 1 16.83 -11.69 -0.87
C GLU A 1 15.44 -11.63 -1.45
N ASP A 2 14.52 -12.42 -0.89
CA ASP A 2 13.14 -12.50 -1.40
C ASP A 2 12.42 -11.18 -1.04
N SER A 3 12.24 -10.32 -2.04
CA SER A 3 11.61 -9.02 -1.85
C SER A 3 10.09 -9.21 -1.83
N VAL A 4 9.53 -9.39 -0.62
CA VAL A 4 8.08 -9.40 -0.44
C VAL A 4 7.50 -8.08 -0.96
N THR A 5 6.60 -8.19 -1.93
CA THR A 5 5.98 -7.10 -2.66
C THR A 5 4.48 -7.13 -2.46
N PHE A 6 3.91 -5.98 -2.17
CA PHE A 6 2.49 -5.76 -1.98
C PHE A 6 1.97 -4.97 -3.18
N THR A 7 0.89 -5.45 -3.82
CA THR A 7 0.26 -4.77 -4.96
C THR A 7 -1.19 -4.48 -4.64
N ILE A 8 -1.58 -3.21 -4.66
CA ILE A 8 -2.95 -2.77 -4.43
C ILE A 8 -3.79 -3.13 -5.65
N VAL A 9 -4.78 -4.01 -5.45
CA VAL A 9 -5.70 -4.49 -6.49
C VAL A 9 -7.07 -3.78 -6.42
N GLN A 10 -7.42 -3.22 -5.27
CA GLN A 10 -8.55 -2.30 -5.12
C GLN A 10 -8.09 -1.08 -4.34
N ALA A 11 -8.08 0.08 -4.99
CA ALA A 11 -7.71 1.34 -4.36
C ALA A 11 -8.74 1.78 -3.29
N PRO A 12 -8.30 2.55 -2.28
CA PRO A 12 -9.22 3.22 -1.36
C PRO A 12 -10.21 4.12 -2.10
N ARG A 13 -11.43 4.28 -1.54
CA ARG A 13 -12.49 5.12 -2.13
C ARG A 13 -12.43 6.57 -1.64
N HIS A 14 -11.89 6.78 -0.45
CA HIS A 14 -11.91 8.04 0.29
C HIS A 14 -10.49 8.50 0.67
N GLY A 15 -9.50 8.08 -0.11
CA GLY A 15 -8.12 8.45 0.10
C GLY A 15 -7.19 7.82 -0.92
N THR A 16 -5.89 7.87 -0.63
CA THR A 16 -4.84 7.25 -1.42
C THR A 16 -3.82 6.56 -0.53
N ILE A 17 -3.17 5.52 -1.05
CA ILE A 17 -1.95 4.98 -0.46
C ILE A 17 -0.77 5.67 -1.12
N GLU A 18 0.09 6.25 -0.30
CA GLU A 18 1.22 7.04 -0.74
C GLU A 18 2.52 6.45 -0.20
N ARG A 19 3.59 6.57 -0.99
CA ARG A 19 4.93 6.15 -0.65
C ARG A 19 5.89 7.33 -0.70
N THR A 20 6.86 7.33 0.19
CA THR A 20 8.01 8.23 0.15
C THR A 20 9.32 7.46 -0.02
N SER A 21 10.36 8.10 -0.55
CA SER A 21 11.71 7.53 -0.60
C SER A 21 12.57 7.96 0.59
N ASN A 22 12.25 9.09 1.24
CA ASN A 22 13.08 9.70 2.28
C ASN A 22 12.28 10.52 3.32
N GLY A 23 10.95 10.36 3.38
CA GLY A 23 10.09 11.08 4.32
C GLY A 23 9.65 12.48 3.87
N GLN A 24 10.19 13.03 2.78
CA GLN A 24 9.94 14.42 2.39
C GLN A 24 8.77 14.58 1.41
N HIS A 25 8.62 13.65 0.48
CA HIS A 25 7.57 13.69 -0.53
C HIS A 25 6.86 12.36 -0.60
N TYR A 26 5.56 12.40 -0.35
CA TYR A 26 4.66 11.28 -0.55
C TYR A 26 4.04 11.38 -1.93
N ARG A 27 3.98 10.24 -2.62
CA ARG A 27 3.35 10.11 -3.93
C ARG A 27 2.47 8.88 -3.92
N GLN A 28 1.30 8.98 -4.54
CA GLN A 28 0.42 7.84 -4.70
C GLN A 28 1.19 6.65 -5.31
N THR A 29 0.99 5.46 -4.73
CA THR A 29 1.56 4.22 -5.22
C THR A 29 0.51 3.12 -5.26
N SER A 30 0.65 2.19 -6.20
CA SER A 30 -0.08 0.93 -6.24
C SER A 30 0.78 -0.27 -5.80
N THR A 31 2.08 -0.06 -5.56
CA THR A 31 3.01 -1.12 -5.17
C THR A 31 3.99 -0.63 -4.12
N PHE A 32 4.32 -1.48 -3.16
CA PHE A 32 5.35 -1.23 -2.16
C PHE A 32 5.97 -2.54 -1.66
N THR A 33 7.09 -2.46 -0.99
CA THR A 33 7.82 -3.63 -0.48
C THR A 33 7.74 -3.73 1.05
N MET A 34 8.14 -4.89 1.58
CA MET A 34 8.30 -5.04 3.03
C MET A 34 9.34 -4.07 3.61
N ASP A 35 10.39 -3.70 2.85
CA ASP A 35 11.34 -2.65 3.27
C ASP A 35 10.66 -1.28 3.37
N ASP A 36 9.72 -0.96 2.47
CA ASP A 36 8.93 0.27 2.61
C ASP A 36 8.12 0.30 3.92
N ILE A 37 7.60 -0.86 4.35
CA ILE A 37 6.91 -0.98 5.64
C ILE A 37 7.90 -0.80 6.80
N TYR A 38 9.01 -1.55 6.82
CA TYR A 38 9.99 -1.48 7.90
C TYR A 38 10.61 -0.09 8.07
N GLN A 39 10.72 0.65 6.98
CA GLN A 39 11.27 2.00 6.96
C GLN A 39 10.19 3.08 7.14
N ASN A 40 8.94 2.70 7.47
CA ASN A 40 7.80 3.60 7.67
C ASN A 40 7.57 4.56 6.48
N ARG A 41 7.71 4.05 5.26
CA ARG A 41 7.62 4.85 4.03
C ARG A 41 6.23 4.86 3.38
N ILE A 42 5.26 4.14 3.95
CA ILE A 42 3.90 4.03 3.43
C ILE A 42 2.93 4.78 4.34
N SER A 43 2.04 5.55 3.72
CA SER A 43 1.01 6.33 4.40
C SER A 43 -0.33 6.19 3.70
N TYR A 44 -1.41 6.31 4.46
CA TYR A 44 -2.75 6.55 3.93
C TYR A 44 -3.05 8.06 4.05
N ASN A 45 -3.52 8.66 2.96
CA ASN A 45 -3.92 10.06 2.90
C ASN A 45 -5.42 10.16 2.58
N HIS A 46 -6.23 10.63 3.54
CA HIS A 46 -7.68 10.77 3.39
C HIS A 46 -8.04 11.97 2.51
N ASP A 47 -9.08 11.86 1.70
CA ASP A 47 -9.52 12.88 0.74
C ASP A 47 -10.27 14.09 1.35
N GLY A 48 -10.34 14.18 2.69
CA GLY A 48 -11.10 15.19 3.41
C GLY A 48 -12.64 15.04 3.39
N SER A 49 -13.19 13.97 2.84
CA SER A 49 -14.63 13.69 2.92
C SER A 49 -15.06 13.26 4.34
N ASN A 50 -16.37 13.24 4.61
CA ASN A 50 -16.93 12.87 5.91
C ASN A 50 -17.05 11.33 6.11
N SER A 51 -16.36 10.52 5.31
CA SER A 51 -16.33 9.07 5.53
C SER A 51 -15.51 8.72 6.75
N LEU A 52 -16.04 7.86 7.61
CA LEU A 52 -15.33 7.37 8.81
C LEU A 52 -14.60 6.05 8.56
N LYS A 53 -14.78 5.46 7.38
CA LYS A 53 -14.22 4.17 7.01
C LYS A 53 -13.81 4.18 5.55
N ASP A 54 -12.68 3.58 5.28
CA ASP A 54 -12.21 3.26 3.94
C ASP A 54 -11.50 1.91 3.96
N ARG A 55 -11.30 1.33 2.79
CA ARG A 55 -10.58 0.07 2.63
C ARG A 55 -9.87 0.03 1.29
N PHE A 56 -8.79 -0.71 1.25
CA PHE A 56 -8.12 -1.10 0.03
C PHE A 56 -7.79 -2.59 0.11
N THR A 57 -7.67 -3.24 -1.03
CA THR A 57 -7.30 -4.66 -1.12
C THR A 57 -5.97 -4.76 -1.83
N PHE A 58 -5.10 -5.63 -1.36
CA PHE A 58 -3.81 -5.88 -1.97
C PHE A 58 -3.51 -7.38 -2.05
N THR A 59 -2.65 -7.74 -2.99
CA THR A 59 -2.01 -9.06 -3.04
C THR A 59 -0.60 -8.98 -2.49
N VAL A 60 -0.10 -10.12 -2.02
CA VAL A 60 1.30 -10.27 -1.58
C VAL A 60 1.99 -11.29 -2.48
N GLY A 61 3.23 -11.01 -2.84
CA GLY A 61 4.10 -11.98 -3.50
C GLY A 61 5.54 -11.90 -3.00
N ASP A 62 6.26 -13.01 -3.03
CA ASP A 62 7.64 -13.17 -2.53
C ASP A 62 8.69 -13.22 -3.65
N GLY A 63 8.27 -12.97 -4.91
CA GLY A 63 9.10 -13.12 -6.10
C GLY A 63 9.04 -14.50 -6.75
N THR A 64 8.47 -15.50 -6.05
CA THR A 64 8.26 -16.86 -6.55
C THR A 64 6.76 -17.16 -6.73
N ASN A 65 5.92 -16.66 -5.82
CA ASN A 65 4.47 -16.73 -5.88
C ASN A 65 3.89 -15.31 -5.97
N MET A 66 3.10 -15.02 -7.00
CA MET A 66 2.60 -13.66 -7.28
C MET A 66 1.18 -13.38 -6.74
N PHE A 67 0.48 -14.37 -6.18
CA PHE A 67 -0.94 -14.24 -5.85
C PHE A 67 -1.31 -14.94 -4.54
N PHE A 68 -1.32 -14.17 -3.45
CA PHE A 68 -2.13 -14.47 -2.26
C PHE A 68 -3.03 -13.27 -1.96
N ILE A 69 -4.34 -13.50 -1.86
CA ILE A 69 -5.33 -12.50 -1.44
C ILE A 69 -5.67 -12.80 0.01
N ILE A 70 -5.52 -11.81 0.90
CA ILE A 70 -6.11 -11.87 2.24
C ILE A 70 -7.50 -11.26 2.10
N GLU A 71 -8.54 -12.09 2.11
CA GLU A 71 -9.91 -11.64 2.35
C GLU A 71 -10.17 -11.70 3.86
N GLU A 72 -10.73 -10.62 4.40
CA GLU A 72 -11.26 -10.57 5.78
C GLU A 72 -12.73 -10.99 5.79
#